data_AF-A0AAV5LTY9-F1
#
_entry.id   AF-A0AAV5LTY9-F1
#
_cell.length_a   1.000
_cell.length_b   1.000
_cell.length_c   1.000
_cell.angle_alpha   90.00
_cell.angle_beta   90.00
_cell.angle_gamma   90.00
#
_symmetry.space_group_name_H-M   'P 1'
#
loop_
_entity.id
_entity.type
_entity.pdbx_description
1 polymer ?
#
loop_
_entity_poly.entity_id
_entity_poly.type
_entity_poly.pdbx_seq_one_letter_code
_entity_poly.pdbx_strand_id
1 'polypeptide(L)'
;MILTFAENGDHLPKSCNRSTTYSWVSSVTLCRGSDLAASGAGNGCVRLWALDSESKGIRPLYDLPLVGFANSLAFAKSGQLIIAGVGQEPRLGRWGRHPAARNGVAIHRLKLS
;
A
#
# COMPACT_ATOMS: atom_id res chain seq x y z
N MET A 1 12.18 18.76 -0.69
CA MET A 1 12.02 18.66 0.78
C MET A 1 11.70 17.21 1.09
N ILE A 2 12.66 16.45 1.60
CA ILE A 2 12.49 15.02 1.83
C ILE A 2 11.56 14.87 3.04
N LEU A 3 10.33 14.39 2.82
CA LEU A 3 9.42 14.06 3.89
C LEU A 3 10.01 12.88 4.68
N THR A 4 10.55 13.14 5.86
CA THR A 4 10.93 12.12 6.82
C THR A 4 9.68 11.68 7.56
N PHE A 5 9.34 10.39 7.54
CA PHE A 5 8.18 9.87 8.26
C PHE A 5 8.63 9.40 9.64
N ALA A 6 8.13 10.01 10.72
CA ALA A 6 8.39 9.55 12.07
C ALA A 6 7.62 8.26 12.41
N GLU A 7 8.33 7.41 13.13
CA GLU A 7 7.93 6.13 13.70
C GLU A 7 6.60 6.19 14.45
N ASN A 8 5.67 5.28 14.15
CA ASN A 8 4.53 5.04 15.01
C ASN A 8 5.02 4.36 16.28
N GLY A 9 5.10 5.12 17.38
CA GLY A 9 5.25 4.56 18.72
C GLY A 9 4.23 3.45 18.99
N ASP A 10 4.77 2.35 19.52
CA ASP A 10 4.14 1.22 20.23
C ASP A 10 3.44 0.10 19.45
N HIS A 11 3.76 -0.10 18.17
CA HIS A 11 3.75 -1.44 17.61
C HIS A 11 4.98 -1.63 16.74
N LEU A 12 5.93 -2.45 17.22
CA LEU A 12 7.02 -3.05 16.44
C LEU A 12 6.52 -3.30 15.01
N PRO A 13 7.25 -2.90 13.93
CA PRO A 13 6.77 -3.12 12.57
C PRO A 13 6.48 -4.62 12.45
N LYS A 14 5.20 -5.00 12.44
CA LYS A 14 4.80 -6.36 12.17
C LYS A 14 5.31 -6.59 10.77
N SER A 15 6.42 -7.33 10.67
CA SER A 15 6.94 -7.84 9.41
C SER A 15 5.72 -8.32 8.62
N CYS A 16 5.42 -7.62 7.53
CA CYS A 16 4.35 -8.06 6.64
C CYS A 16 4.79 -9.44 6.19
N ASN A 17 4.07 -10.49 6.57
CA ASN A 17 4.44 -11.85 6.23
C ASN A 17 4.22 -12.02 4.72
N ARG A 18 5.22 -11.58 3.95
CA ARG A 18 5.11 -11.31 2.52
C ARG A 18 5.23 -12.63 1.78
N SER A 19 4.10 -13.12 1.30
CA SER A 19 4.10 -14.27 0.40
C SER A 19 4.66 -13.86 -0.95
N THR A 20 5.37 -14.75 -1.64
CA THR A 20 5.68 -14.55 -3.06
C THR A 20 4.47 -14.83 -3.95
N THR A 21 3.49 -15.58 -3.44
CA THR A 21 2.20 -15.84 -4.11
C THR A 21 1.41 -14.54 -4.29
N TYR A 22 0.74 -14.38 -5.44
CA TYR A 22 -0.09 -13.23 -5.77
C TYR A 22 0.64 -11.86 -5.71
N SER A 23 1.93 -11.85 -6.03
CA SER A 23 2.79 -10.65 -6.00
C SER A 23 2.67 -9.73 -7.23
N TRP A 24 1.79 -10.02 -8.18
CA TRP A 24 1.53 -9.09 -9.27
C TRP A 24 0.91 -7.79 -8.72
N VAL A 25 1.33 -6.66 -9.27
CA VAL A 25 0.77 -5.36 -8.89
C VAL A 25 -0.60 -5.21 -9.55
N SER A 26 -1.67 -5.18 -8.74
CA SER A 26 -3.06 -5.04 -9.22
C SER A 26 -3.58 -3.61 -9.14
N SER A 27 -2.92 -2.76 -8.34
CA SER A 27 -3.29 -1.34 -8.21
C SER A 27 -2.08 -0.47 -7.91
N VAL A 28 -2.14 0.77 -8.37
CA VAL A 28 -1.14 1.82 -8.11
C VAL A 28 -1.84 3.14 -7.88
N THR A 29 -1.24 4.04 -7.10
CA THR A 29 -1.75 5.40 -6.89
C THR A 29 -0.62 6.37 -6.52
N LEU A 30 -0.87 7.66 -6.75
CA LEU A 30 0.04 8.76 -6.46
C LEU A 30 -0.61 9.73 -5.49
N CYS A 31 0.15 10.24 -4.52
CA CYS A 31 -0.30 11.30 -3.65
C CYS A 31 -0.01 12.65 -4.32
N ARG A 32 -1.05 13.35 -4.77
CA ARG A 32 -0.91 14.58 -5.56
C ARG A 32 -0.16 15.66 -4.78
N GLY A 33 0.76 16.34 -5.47
CA GLY A 33 1.57 17.41 -4.87
C GLY A 33 2.64 16.90 -3.91
N SER A 34 3.00 15.62 -3.98
CA SER A 34 4.03 15.01 -3.14
C SER A 34 4.84 13.98 -3.91
N ASP A 35 5.99 13.61 -3.33
CA ASP A 35 6.89 12.58 -3.84
C ASP A 35 6.52 11.18 -3.33
N LEU A 36 5.23 10.91 -3.13
CA LEU A 36 4.74 9.65 -2.54
C LEU A 36 3.84 8.88 -3.51
N ALA A 37 4.16 7.61 -3.70
CA ALA A 37 3.37 6.65 -4.46
C ALA A 37 3.04 5.42 -3.61
N ALA A 38 2.04 4.65 -4.06
CA ALA A 38 1.72 3.36 -3.47
C ALA A 38 1.36 2.33 -4.53
N SER A 39 1.67 1.06 -4.24
CA SER A 39 1.25 -0.09 -5.04
C SER A 39 0.64 -1.18 -4.17
N GLY A 40 -0.31 -1.92 -4.74
CA GLY A 40 -1.05 -2.96 -4.06
C GLY A 40 -1.03 -4.26 -4.86
N ALA A 41 -0.94 -5.37 -4.14
CA ALA A 41 -0.97 -6.74 -4.67
C ALA A 41 -1.86 -7.64 -3.78
N GLY A 42 -1.84 -8.95 -4.02
CA GLY A 42 -2.48 -9.96 -3.17
C GLY A 42 -1.53 -10.64 -2.20
N ASN A 43 -0.32 -10.11 -2.02
CA ASN A 43 0.79 -10.76 -1.32
C ASN A 43 0.93 -10.40 0.17
N GLY A 44 -0.07 -9.73 0.75
CA GLY A 44 -0.11 -9.40 2.17
C GLY A 44 0.23 -7.96 2.51
N CYS A 45 0.51 -7.08 1.53
CA CYS A 45 0.83 -5.69 1.81
C CYS A 45 0.48 -4.71 0.68
N VAL A 46 0.28 -3.45 1.07
CA VAL A 46 0.39 -2.26 0.21
C VAL A 46 1.76 -1.64 0.43
N ARG A 47 2.52 -1.40 -0.64
CA ARG A 47 3.85 -0.81 -0.55
C ARG A 47 3.80 0.68 -0.82
N LEU A 48 4.49 1.45 0.00
CA LEU A 48 4.74 2.87 -0.20
C LEU A 48 6.10 3.09 -0.85
N TRP A 49 6.18 4.10 -1.72
CA TRP A 49 7.37 4.43 -2.48
C TRP A 49 7.63 5.94 -2.41
N ALA A 50 8.89 6.30 -2.23
CA ALA A 50 9.36 7.67 -2.44
C ALA A 50 9.76 7.81 -3.90
N LEU A 51 9.31 8.89 -4.51
CA LEU A 51 9.74 9.35 -5.82
C LEU A 51 10.92 10.29 -5.62
N ASP A 52 11.94 10.15 -6.43
CA ASP A 52 13.07 11.06 -6.43
C ASP A 52 13.03 11.90 -7.69
N SER A 53 12.83 13.20 -7.52
CA SER A 53 12.73 14.16 -8.63
C SER A 53 14.07 14.36 -9.34
N GLU A 54 15.20 14.22 -8.64
CA GLU A 54 16.53 14.43 -9.22
C GLU A 54 16.98 13.21 -10.01
N SER A 55 16.93 12.03 -9.38
CA SER A 55 17.34 10.78 -10.04
C SER A 55 16.28 10.21 -10.97
N LYS A 56 15.06 10.77 -10.98
CA LYS A 56 13.86 10.21 -11.64
C LYS A 56 13.60 8.75 -11.21
N GLY A 57 14.03 8.40 -10.01
CA GLY A 57 13.98 7.07 -9.45
C GLY A 57 12.75 6.86 -8.56
N ILE A 58 12.52 5.60 -8.20
CA ILE A 58 11.59 5.21 -7.15
C ILE A 58 12.34 4.36 -6.12
N ARG A 59 12.12 4.62 -4.84
CA ARG A 59 12.70 3.82 -3.76
C ARG A 59 11.63 3.33 -2.79
N PRO A 60 11.72 2.10 -2.26
CA PRO A 60 10.76 1.60 -1.29
C PRO A 60 10.84 2.42 0.02
N LEU A 61 9.69 2.64 0.66
CA LEU A 61 9.61 3.29 1.97
C LEU A 61 9.14 2.30 3.04
N TYR A 62 7.87 1.92 2.99
CA TYR A 62 7.23 1.08 4.00
C TYR A 62 6.24 0.11 3.37
N ASP A 63 6.06 -1.06 3.99
CA ASP A 63 5.01 -2.00 3.66
C ASP A 63 3.88 -1.88 4.72
N LEU A 64 2.65 -1.67 4.26
CA LEU A 64 1.44 -1.61 5.08
C LEU A 64 0.74 -2.98 5.02
N PRO A 65 0.54 -3.67 6.15
CA PRO A 65 -0.10 -4.99 6.16
C PRO A 65 -1.52 -4.95 5.58
N LEU A 66 -1.84 -5.88 4.68
CA LEU A 66 -3.16 -6.01 4.07
C LEU A 66 -3.52 -7.47 3.84
N VAL A 67 -4.66 -7.92 4.37
CA VAL A 67 -5.18 -9.28 4.11
C VAL A 67 -6.13 -9.26 2.92
N GLY A 68 -5.68 -9.77 1.77
CA GLY A 68 -6.47 -9.87 0.54
C GLY A 68 -5.82 -9.16 -0.65
N PHE A 69 -6.56 -9.11 -1.76
CA PHE A 69 -6.13 -8.41 -2.97
C PHE A 69 -6.42 -6.92 -2.85
N ALA A 70 -5.38 -6.09 -2.95
CA ALA A 70 -5.51 -4.64 -3.12
C ALA A 70 -6.00 -4.33 -4.54
N ASN A 71 -7.32 -4.40 -4.73
CA ASN A 71 -7.96 -4.19 -6.02
C ASN A 71 -8.00 -2.72 -6.42
N SER A 72 -7.95 -1.78 -5.47
CA SER A 72 -7.89 -0.34 -5.74
C SER A 72 -7.10 0.38 -4.65
N LEU A 73 -6.45 1.49 -4.99
CA LEU A 73 -5.79 2.36 -4.02
C LEU A 73 -6.13 3.83 -4.29
N ALA A 74 -6.28 4.60 -3.22
CA ALA A 74 -6.42 6.05 -3.29
C ALA A 74 -5.80 6.72 -2.06
N PHE A 75 -5.01 7.76 -2.29
CA PHE A 75 -4.66 8.70 -1.23
C PHE A 75 -5.81 9.67 -0.98
N ALA A 76 -6.07 9.99 0.28
CA ALA A 76 -6.92 11.12 0.61
C ALA A 76 -6.24 12.43 0.15
N LYS A 77 -7.05 13.45 -0.17
CA LYS A 77 -6.52 14.77 -0.57
C LYS A 77 -5.61 15.41 0.48
N SER A 78 -5.79 15.07 1.76
CA SER A 78 -4.91 15.52 2.85
C SER A 78 -3.53 14.88 2.84
N GLY A 79 -3.30 13.80 2.10
CA GLY A 79 -2.06 13.01 2.13
C GLY A 79 -1.88 12.17 3.40
N GLN A 80 -2.83 12.23 4.34
CA GLN A 80 -2.73 11.57 5.66
C GLN A 80 -3.37 10.18 5.70
N LEU A 81 -4.04 9.76 4.63
CA LEU A 81 -4.70 8.46 4.54
C LEU A 81 -4.39 7.82 3.20
N ILE A 82 -4.24 6.50 3.23
CA ILE A 82 -4.37 5.66 2.05
C ILE A 82 -5.50 4.67 2.26
N ILE A 83 -6.34 4.53 1.24
CA ILE A 83 -7.53 3.69 1.23
C ILE A 83 -7.31 2.58 0.21
N ALA A 84 -7.53 1.34 0.62
CA ALA A 84 -7.46 0.18 -0.24
C ALA A 84 -8.83 -0.48 -0.41
N GLY A 85 -9.26 -0.68 -1.65
CA GLY A 85 -10.39 -1.57 -1.96
C GLY A 85 -9.89 -3.02 -1.92
N VAL A 86 -10.40 -3.79 -0.97
CA VAL A 86 -9.93 -5.14 -0.66
C VAL A 86 -10.91 -6.17 -1.16
N GLY A 87 -10.40 -7.23 -1.81
CA GLY A 87 -11.18 -8.39 -2.21
C GLY A 87 -10.56 -9.71 -1.78
N GLN A 88 -11.38 -10.74 -1.66
CA GLN A 88 -10.92 -12.12 -1.59
C GLN A 88 -10.29 -12.60 -2.90
N GLU A 89 -10.64 -11.97 -4.02
CA GLU A 89 -10.21 -12.34 -5.37
C GLU A 89 -9.75 -11.08 -6.13
N PRO A 90 -8.92 -11.22 -7.17
CA PRO A 90 -8.58 -10.13 -8.08
C PRO A 90 -9.81 -9.51 -8.74
N ARG A 91 -9.79 -8.20 -8.99
CA ARG A 91 -10.90 -7.45 -9.61
C ARG A 91 -11.38 -8.04 -10.95
N LEU A 92 -10.44 -8.54 -11.76
CA LEU A 92 -10.70 -8.89 -13.16
C LEU A 92 -10.87 -10.40 -13.41
N GLY A 93 -10.83 -11.24 -12.36
CA GLY A 93 -10.99 -12.68 -12.53
C GLY A 93 -10.55 -13.49 -11.32
N ARG A 94 -10.90 -14.78 -11.33
CA ARG A 94 -10.70 -15.71 -10.21
C ARG A 94 -9.38 -16.48 -10.29
N TRP A 95 -8.27 -15.75 -10.46
CA TRP A 95 -6.93 -16.35 -10.62
C TRP A 95 -6.21 -16.61 -9.29
N GLY A 96 -6.88 -16.36 -8.19
CA GLY A 96 -6.39 -16.55 -6.84
C GLY A 96 -7.47 -16.19 -5.83
N ARG A 97 -7.40 -16.80 -4.65
CA ARG A 97 -8.35 -16.53 -3.57
C ARG A 97 -7.65 -16.46 -2.23
N HIS A 98 -7.93 -15.39 -1.49
CA HIS A 98 -7.46 -15.20 -0.12
C HIS A 98 -8.64 -15.41 0.85
N PRO A 99 -8.85 -16.63 1.39
CA PRO A 99 -10.06 -16.96 2.15
C PRO A 99 -10.20 -16.18 3.45
N ALA A 100 -9.07 -15.76 4.04
CA ALA A 100 -9.06 -14.93 5.24
C ALA A 100 -9.39 -13.45 4.97
N ALA A 101 -9.44 -13.01 3.72
CA ALA A 101 -9.75 -11.63 3.38
C ALA A 101 -11.26 -11.38 3.46
N ARG A 102 -11.64 -10.11 3.68
CA ARG A 102 -13.02 -9.65 3.61
C ARG A 102 -13.15 -8.64 2.47
N ASN A 103 -14.21 -8.77 1.68
CA ASN A 103 -14.52 -7.79 0.65
C ASN A 103 -14.92 -6.48 1.33
N GLY A 104 -14.25 -5.38 1.02
CA GLY A 104 -14.50 -4.11 1.69
C GLY A 104 -13.38 -3.10 1.47
N VAL A 105 -13.16 -2.26 2.47
CA VAL A 105 -12.20 -1.16 2.41
C VAL A 105 -11.28 -1.23 3.63
N ALA A 106 -9.96 -1.14 3.40
CA ALA A 106 -8.97 -0.94 4.44
C ALA A 106 -8.48 0.52 4.41
N ILE A 107 -8.24 1.09 5.59
CA ILE A 107 -7.81 2.48 5.75
C ILE A 107 -6.54 2.48 6.59
N HIS A 108 -5.45 3.04 6.05
CA HIS A 108 -4.22 3.26 6.78
C HIS A 108 -3.97 4.75 6.96
N ARG A 109 -3.67 5.15 8.20
CA ARG A 109 -3.20 6.50 8.52
C ARG A 109 -1.72 6.62 8.24
N LEU A 110 -1.35 7.69 7.57
CA LEU A 110 0.03 8.08 7.30
C LEU A 110 0.35 9.25 8.22
N LYS A 111 1.39 9.09 9.04
CA LYS A 111 1.93 10.18 9.85
C LYS A 111 3.08 10.80 9.10
N LEU A 112 2.90 12.04 8.66
CA LEU A 112 3.96 12.90 8.14
C LEU A 112 4.56 13.62 9.34
N SER A 113 5.88 13.54 9.54
CA SER A 113 6.58 14.37 10.52
C SER A 113 7.40 15.44 9.84
#